data_AF-A0A815W522-F1
#
_entry.id   AF-A0A815W522-F1
#
_cell.length_a   1.000
_cell.length_b   1.000
_cell.length_c   1.000
_cell.angle_alpha   90.00
_cell.angle_beta   90.00
_cell.angle_gamma   90.00
#
_symmetry.space_group_name_H-M   'P 1'
#
loop_
_entity.id
_entity.type
_entity.pdbx_description
1 polymer ?
#
loop_
_entity_poly.entity_id
_entity_poly.type
_entity_poly.pdbx_seq_one_letter_code
_entity_poly.pdbx_strand_id
1 'polypeptide(L)'
;MSTDTSSYERDMLIAVGVLAGVGFVLALVRTWAWQSRSGKDIIDIITILKFILFLCGILGSVLFIVTASVSLWLRIKLNSKSSIFLLFIVVSFILKTIDILHIIIHQTQNDIFFVDWEKPKVGSIQNSISVWRSYFVANEFNEIQSYRKISVTFQLVFVLFLLNVIKLERYTLKVQVQVLMLCLANGTLDITSACPTTEYDRNFRVGIAFAIFLAV
;
A
#
# COMPACT_ATOMS: atom_id res chain seq x y z
N MET A 1 11.24 -30.06 -24.44
CA MET A 1 11.49 -29.99 -23.00
C MET A 1 10.45 -29.06 -22.37
N SER A 2 9.27 -29.59 -22.06
CA SER A 2 8.05 -28.84 -21.65
C SER A 2 7.85 -28.87 -20.13
N THR A 3 8.93 -28.80 -19.38
CA THR A 3 8.90 -28.92 -17.93
C THR A 3 8.63 -27.55 -17.28
N ASP A 4 7.78 -27.59 -16.25
CA ASP A 4 7.85 -26.74 -15.04
C ASP A 4 6.83 -25.60 -14.84
N THR A 5 5.80 -25.41 -15.68
CA THR A 5 4.76 -24.40 -15.33
C THR A 5 3.86 -24.84 -14.18
N SER A 6 3.42 -26.09 -14.23
CA SER A 6 2.56 -26.67 -13.20
C SER A 6 3.27 -26.88 -11.85
N SER A 7 4.61 -26.90 -11.83
CA SER A 7 5.36 -27.08 -10.57
C SER A 7 5.32 -25.83 -9.71
N TYR A 8 5.69 -24.66 -10.26
CA TYR A 8 5.68 -23.43 -9.48
C TYR A 8 4.25 -22.99 -9.11
N GLU A 9 3.24 -23.33 -9.90
CA GLU A 9 1.85 -23.01 -9.58
C GLU A 9 1.40 -23.74 -8.30
N ARG A 10 1.81 -25.01 -8.12
CA ARG A 10 1.57 -25.74 -6.88
C ARG A 10 2.32 -25.11 -5.70
N ASP A 11 3.59 -24.76 -5.90
CA ASP A 11 4.41 -24.17 -4.84
C ASP A 11 3.89 -22.80 -4.40
N MET A 12 3.40 -21.99 -5.36
CA MET A 12 2.71 -20.72 -5.06
C MET A 12 1.45 -20.96 -4.23
N LEU A 13 0.60 -21.91 -4.62
CA LEU A 13 -0.65 -22.19 -3.91
C LEU A 13 -0.37 -22.65 -2.47
N ILE A 14 0.63 -23.49 -2.26
CA ILE A 14 1.07 -23.93 -0.93
C ILE A 14 1.57 -22.74 -0.12
N ALA A 15 2.43 -21.90 -0.69
CA ALA A 15 2.97 -20.72 0.00
C ALA A 15 1.88 -19.72 0.39
N VAL A 16 0.93 -19.44 -0.53
CA VAL A 16 -0.23 -18.59 -0.25
C VAL A 16 -1.09 -19.17 0.87
N GLY A 17 -1.37 -20.49 0.84
CA GLY A 17 -2.16 -21.15 1.87
C GLY A 17 -1.55 -21.03 3.27
N VAL A 18 -0.25 -21.31 3.39
CA VAL A 18 0.48 -21.23 4.67
C VAL A 18 0.49 -19.79 5.21
N LEU A 19 0.84 -18.82 4.35
CA LEU A 19 0.91 -17.41 4.76
C LEU A 19 -0.48 -16.81 5.03
N ALA A 20 -1.52 -17.23 4.30
CA ALA A 20 -2.90 -16.82 4.56
C ALA A 20 -3.40 -17.35 5.92
N GLY A 21 -3.01 -18.56 6.32
CA GLY A 21 -3.31 -19.11 7.65
C GLY A 21 -2.70 -18.26 8.77
N VAL A 22 -1.42 -17.92 8.66
CA VAL A 22 -0.77 -16.98 9.60
C VAL A 22 -1.45 -15.61 9.56
N GLY A 23 -1.76 -15.13 8.35
CA GLY A 23 -2.44 -13.87 8.12
C GLY A 23 -3.82 -13.78 8.78
N PHE A 24 -4.58 -14.88 8.78
CA PHE A 24 -5.89 -14.96 9.43
C PHE A 24 -5.79 -14.77 10.94
N VAL A 25 -4.82 -15.43 11.59
CA VAL A 25 -4.56 -15.24 13.03
C VAL A 25 -4.18 -13.79 13.32
N LEU A 26 -3.33 -13.18 12.49
CA LEU A 26 -2.96 -11.77 12.63
C LEU A 26 -4.17 -10.84 12.43
N ALA A 27 -5.09 -11.16 11.53
CA ALA A 27 -6.33 -10.41 11.32
C ALA A 27 -7.20 -10.43 12.59
N LEU A 28 -7.34 -11.60 13.23
CA LEU A 28 -8.07 -11.74 14.48
C LEU A 28 -7.44 -10.90 15.61
N VAL A 29 -6.13 -10.99 15.78
CA VAL A 29 -5.40 -10.20 16.80
C VAL A 29 -5.58 -8.70 16.55
N ARG A 30 -5.52 -8.25 15.29
CA ARG A 30 -5.74 -6.83 14.94
C ARG A 30 -7.16 -6.37 15.23
N THR A 31 -8.17 -7.15 14.87
CA THR A 31 -9.57 -6.81 15.17
C THR A 31 -9.82 -6.78 16.67
N TRP A 32 -9.28 -7.75 17.41
CA TRP A 32 -9.39 -7.80 18.87
C TRP A 32 -8.76 -6.57 19.53
N ALA A 33 -7.54 -6.21 19.12
CA ALA A 33 -6.86 -5.03 19.62
C ALA A 33 -7.65 -3.74 19.33
N TRP A 34 -8.26 -3.64 18.14
CA TRP A 34 -9.11 -2.50 17.80
C TRP A 34 -10.42 -2.47 18.63
N GLN A 35 -11.07 -3.61 18.82
CA GLN A 35 -12.31 -3.70 19.60
C GLN A 35 -12.05 -3.34 21.07
N SER A 36 -10.95 -3.82 21.65
CA SER A 36 -10.53 -3.47 23.01
C SER A 36 -10.30 -1.96 23.19
N ARG A 37 -9.72 -1.28 22.18
CA ARG A 37 -9.55 0.19 22.21
C ARG A 37 -10.86 0.96 22.01
N SER A 38 -11.83 0.34 21.37
CA SER A 38 -13.13 0.98 21.09
C SER A 38 -14.06 0.98 22.31
N GLY A 39 -13.69 0.29 23.40
CA GLY A 39 -14.50 0.20 24.62
C GLY A 39 -15.87 -0.46 24.40
N LYS A 40 -16.03 -1.19 23.30
CA LYS A 40 -17.27 -1.90 22.96
C LYS A 40 -17.18 -3.32 23.48
N ASP A 41 -18.08 -3.70 24.38
CA ASP A 41 -18.13 -5.06 24.94
C ASP A 41 -18.90 -6.05 24.06
N ILE A 42 -19.64 -5.57 23.06
CA ILE A 42 -20.50 -6.38 22.20
C ILE A 42 -19.92 -6.43 20.77
N ILE A 43 -20.03 -7.61 20.15
CA ILE A 43 -19.65 -7.83 18.76
C ILE A 43 -20.74 -7.25 17.85
N ASP A 44 -20.51 -6.03 17.37
CA ASP A 44 -21.37 -5.37 16.39
C ASP A 44 -21.10 -5.85 14.95
N ILE A 45 -22.06 -5.63 14.04
CA ILE A 45 -21.86 -5.79 12.58
C ILE A 45 -20.63 -5.01 12.08
N ILE A 46 -20.34 -3.86 12.70
CA ILE A 46 -19.19 -3.02 12.38
C ILE A 46 -17.87 -3.74 12.71
N THR A 47 -17.80 -4.51 13.80
CA THR A 47 -16.58 -5.25 14.17
C THR A 47 -16.32 -6.38 13.18
N ILE A 48 -17.38 -7.04 12.72
CA ILE A 48 -17.33 -8.08 11.67
C ILE A 48 -16.86 -7.47 10.34
N LEU A 49 -17.42 -6.32 9.95
CA LEU A 49 -16.98 -5.62 8.73
C LEU A 49 -15.50 -5.24 8.80
N LYS A 50 -15.04 -4.72 9.94
CA LYS A 50 -13.61 -4.40 10.13
C LYS A 50 -12.71 -5.63 10.06
N PHE A 51 -13.15 -6.77 10.60
CA PHE A 51 -12.42 -8.02 10.45
C PHE A 51 -12.26 -8.42 8.98
N ILE A 52 -13.33 -8.35 8.18
CA ILE A 52 -13.29 -8.65 6.75
C ILE A 52 -12.32 -7.72 6.01
N LEU A 53 -12.33 -6.42 6.33
CA LEU A 53 -11.42 -5.44 5.73
C LEU A 53 -9.97 -5.69 6.11
N PHE A 54 -9.67 -6.00 7.38
CA PHE A 54 -8.31 -6.35 7.81
C PHE A 54 -7.82 -7.66 7.18
N LEU A 55 -8.71 -8.65 7.05
CA LEU A 55 -8.39 -9.92 6.39
C LEU A 55 -8.08 -9.70 4.90
N CYS A 56 -8.90 -8.89 4.21
CA CYS A 56 -8.68 -8.49 2.82
C CYS A 56 -7.29 -7.85 2.61
N GLY A 57 -6.90 -6.92 3.47
CA GLY A 57 -5.59 -6.26 3.40
C GLY A 57 -4.41 -7.21 3.64
N ILE A 58 -4.54 -8.11 4.61
CA ILE A 58 -3.51 -9.12 4.89
C ILE A 58 -3.39 -10.11 3.73
N LEU A 59 -4.51 -10.59 3.18
CA LEU A 59 -4.53 -11.47 2.01
C LEU A 59 -3.93 -10.80 0.78
N GLY A 60 -4.27 -9.53 0.52
CA GLY A 60 -3.67 -8.73 -0.55
C GLY A 60 -2.15 -8.63 -0.40
N SER A 61 -1.66 -8.39 0.83
CA SER A 61 -0.23 -8.33 1.14
C SER A 61 0.48 -9.67 0.94
N VAL A 62 -0.13 -10.78 1.36
CA VAL A 62 0.40 -12.14 1.16
C VAL A 62 0.52 -12.47 -0.33
N LEU A 63 -0.56 -12.27 -1.11
CA LEU A 63 -0.56 -12.52 -2.55
C LEU A 63 0.49 -11.67 -3.27
N PHE A 64 0.65 -10.42 -2.85
CA PHE A 64 1.64 -9.51 -3.40
C PHE A 64 3.07 -9.96 -3.10
N ILE A 65 3.38 -10.37 -1.86
CA ILE A 65 4.72 -10.87 -1.49
C ILE A 65 5.05 -12.17 -2.24
N VAL A 66 4.11 -13.10 -2.36
CA VAL A 66 4.34 -14.37 -3.07
C VAL A 66 4.56 -14.13 -4.56
N THR A 67 3.70 -13.33 -5.20
CA THR A 67 3.85 -12.99 -6.63
C THR A 67 5.12 -12.19 -6.90
N ALA A 68 5.51 -11.28 -6.00
CA ALA A 68 6.80 -10.58 -6.07
C ALA A 68 7.98 -11.54 -6.04
N SER A 69 7.97 -12.47 -5.08
CA SER A 69 9.05 -13.43 -4.87
C SER A 69 9.26 -14.30 -6.11
N VAL A 70 8.16 -14.76 -6.72
CA VAL A 70 8.26 -15.53 -7.95
C VAL A 70 8.61 -14.66 -9.17
N SER A 71 8.16 -13.40 -9.22
CA SER A 71 8.58 -12.46 -10.27
C SER A 71 10.10 -12.25 -10.27
N LEU A 72 10.71 -12.19 -9.09
CA LEU A 72 12.16 -12.07 -8.91
C LEU A 72 12.87 -13.35 -9.37
N TRP A 73 12.32 -14.51 -9.04
CA TRP A 73 12.87 -15.81 -9.42
C TRP A 73 12.76 -16.07 -10.95
N LEU A 74 11.59 -15.78 -11.54
CA LEU A 74 11.35 -15.91 -12.99
C LEU A 74 12.15 -14.90 -13.81
N ARG A 75 12.57 -13.76 -13.25
CA ARG A 75 13.49 -12.84 -13.95
C ARG A 75 14.85 -13.47 -14.26
N ILE A 76 15.23 -14.56 -13.57
CA ILE A 76 16.42 -15.37 -13.85
C ILE A 76 16.13 -16.42 -14.93
N LYS A 77 14.86 -16.83 -15.12
CA LYS A 77 14.43 -17.88 -16.06
C LYS A 77 13.38 -17.30 -17.04
N LEU A 78 13.88 -16.67 -18.10
CA LEU A 78 13.12 -15.94 -19.12
C LEU A 78 11.97 -16.78 -19.75
N ASN A 79 10.78 -16.17 -19.84
CA ASN A 79 9.66 -16.52 -20.73
C ASN A 79 8.57 -17.55 -20.32
N SER A 80 8.24 -17.72 -19.04
CA SER A 80 6.95 -18.38 -18.68
C SER A 80 5.88 -17.36 -18.27
N LYS A 81 4.85 -17.19 -19.11
CA LYS A 81 3.65 -16.39 -18.79
C LYS A 81 2.53 -17.34 -18.36
N SER A 82 2.24 -17.43 -17.06
CA SER A 82 1.05 -18.16 -16.55
C SER A 82 -0.14 -17.21 -16.36
N SER A 83 -1.32 -17.63 -16.82
CA SER A 83 -2.58 -16.91 -16.59
C SER A 83 -2.93 -16.80 -15.10
N ILE A 84 -2.63 -17.84 -14.31
CA ILE A 84 -2.85 -17.87 -12.85
C ILE A 84 -1.99 -16.81 -12.15
N PHE A 85 -0.77 -16.62 -12.60
CA PHE A 85 0.14 -15.63 -12.05
C PHE A 85 -0.38 -14.19 -12.30
N LEU A 86 -0.89 -13.90 -13.49
CA LEU A 86 -1.53 -12.61 -13.78
C LEU A 86 -2.79 -12.38 -12.94
N LEU A 87 -3.59 -13.42 -12.71
CA LEU A 87 -4.77 -13.34 -11.85
C LEU A 87 -4.38 -12.92 -10.41
N PHE A 88 -3.35 -13.53 -9.82
CA PHE A 88 -2.89 -13.18 -8.49
C PHE A 88 -2.39 -11.73 -8.39
N ILE A 89 -1.70 -11.22 -9.42
CA ILE A 89 -1.29 -9.81 -9.46
C ILE A 89 -2.51 -8.90 -9.45
N VAL A 90 -3.49 -9.13 -10.33
CA VAL A 90 -4.69 -8.30 -10.43
C VAL A 90 -5.50 -8.34 -9.13
N VAL A 91 -5.72 -9.53 -8.55
CA VAL A 91 -6.45 -9.71 -7.29
C VAL A 91 -5.71 -9.04 -6.13
N SER A 92 -4.39 -9.21 -6.03
CA SER A 92 -3.58 -8.58 -4.97
C SER A 92 -3.67 -7.06 -5.00
N PHE A 93 -3.68 -6.47 -6.21
CA PHE A 93 -3.80 -5.04 -6.40
C PHE A 93 -5.17 -4.53 -5.93
N ILE A 94 -6.25 -5.18 -6.36
CA ILE A 94 -7.62 -4.81 -5.96
C ILE A 94 -7.76 -4.90 -4.43
N LEU A 95 -7.40 -6.03 -3.82
CA LEU A 95 -7.59 -6.26 -2.38
C LEU A 95 -6.89 -5.19 -1.53
N LYS A 96 -5.67 -4.79 -1.90
CA LYS A 96 -4.96 -3.80 -1.11
C LYS A 96 -5.25 -2.35 -1.50
N THR A 97 -5.77 -2.07 -2.70
CA THR A 97 -6.38 -0.75 -2.93
C THR A 97 -7.55 -0.51 -1.97
N ILE A 98 -8.34 -1.55 -1.68
CA ILE A 98 -9.41 -1.51 -0.68
C ILE A 98 -8.84 -1.29 0.73
N ASP A 99 -7.76 -1.98 1.09
CA ASP A 99 -7.10 -1.82 2.41
C ASP A 99 -6.51 -0.41 2.60
N ILE A 100 -5.83 0.13 1.59
CA ILE A 100 -5.31 1.50 1.61
C ILE A 100 -6.45 2.50 1.78
N LEU A 101 -7.55 2.31 1.03
CA LEU A 101 -8.73 3.16 1.17
C LEU A 101 -9.34 3.08 2.58
N HIS A 102 -9.46 1.87 3.14
CA HIS A 102 -9.94 1.66 4.51
C HIS A 102 -9.06 2.38 5.55
N ILE A 103 -7.74 2.32 5.40
CA ILE A 103 -6.79 3.03 6.26
C ILE A 103 -6.98 4.55 6.14
N ILE A 104 -7.12 5.08 4.92
CA ILE A 104 -7.33 6.52 4.68
C ILE A 104 -8.64 6.97 5.33
N ILE A 105 -9.74 6.25 5.11
CA ILE A 105 -11.03 6.59 5.71
C ILE A 105 -10.92 6.60 7.23
N HIS A 106 -10.31 5.57 7.82
CA HIS A 106 -10.10 5.53 9.28
C HIS A 106 -9.24 6.69 9.78
N GLN A 107 -8.21 7.09 9.03
CA GLN A 107 -7.38 8.23 9.40
C GLN A 107 -8.15 9.55 9.35
N THR A 108 -9.02 9.73 8.36
CA THR A 108 -9.84 10.94 8.22
C THR A 108 -10.99 11.06 9.22
N GLN A 109 -11.41 9.95 9.84
CA GLN A 109 -12.51 9.93 10.81
C GLN A 109 -12.06 10.14 12.27
N ASN A 110 -10.75 10.19 12.52
CA ASN A 110 -10.24 10.38 13.87
C ASN A 110 -10.16 11.88 14.19
N ASP A 111 -11.17 12.39 14.89
CA ASP A 111 -11.14 13.75 15.45
C ASP A 111 -10.34 13.75 16.76
N ILE A 112 -9.30 14.60 16.83
CA ILE A 112 -8.51 14.81 18.05
C ILE A 112 -9.04 16.04 18.77
N PHE A 113 -9.50 15.86 20.00
CA PHE A 113 -9.95 16.93 20.88
C PHE A 113 -8.90 17.19 21.96
N PHE A 114 -8.43 18.44 22.05
CA PHE A 114 -7.59 18.87 23.16
C PHE A 114 -8.48 19.32 24.32
N VAL A 115 -8.41 18.60 25.43
CA VAL A 115 -9.10 18.97 26.67
C VAL A 115 -8.09 19.62 27.61
N ASP A 116 -8.28 20.90 27.88
CA ASP A 116 -7.59 21.59 28.97
C ASP A 116 -8.40 21.39 30.26
N TRP A 117 -7.76 20.84 31.30
CA TRP A 117 -8.40 20.51 32.58
C TRP A 117 -8.31 21.65 33.61
N GLU A 118 -7.76 22.80 33.22
CA GLU A 118 -7.71 23.97 34.10
C GLU A 118 -9.11 24.58 34.28
N LYS A 119 -9.50 24.82 35.54
CA LYS A 119 -10.81 25.40 35.86
C LYS A 119 -10.72 26.93 35.78
N PRO A 120 -11.65 27.62 35.11
CA PRO A 120 -11.69 29.07 35.15
C PRO A 120 -11.92 29.54 36.60
N LYS A 121 -11.05 30.41 37.09
CA LYS A 121 -11.18 30.97 38.45
C LYS A 121 -12.34 31.97 38.44
N VAL A 122 -13.47 31.60 39.04
CA VAL A 122 -14.68 32.42 39.09
C VAL A 122 -14.40 33.67 39.93
N GLY A 123 -14.57 34.87 39.35
CA GLY A 123 -14.51 36.14 40.10
C GLY A 123 -13.51 37.19 39.58
N SER A 124 -12.66 36.87 38.62
CA SER A 124 -11.71 37.83 38.03
C SER A 124 -11.69 37.71 36.51
N ILE A 125 -12.18 38.73 35.80
CA ILE A 125 -12.13 38.84 34.32
C ILE A 125 -10.67 38.73 33.81
N GLN A 126 -9.68 39.03 34.67
CA GLN A 126 -8.25 38.93 34.37
C GLN A 126 -7.64 37.51 34.50
N ASN A 127 -8.33 36.52 35.08
CA ASN A 127 -7.82 35.14 35.20
C ASN A 127 -8.55 34.17 34.26
N SER A 128 -8.92 34.63 33.06
CA SER A 128 -9.32 33.72 31.98
C SER A 128 -8.10 32.91 31.54
N ILE A 129 -8.31 31.61 31.32
CA ILE A 129 -7.24 30.70 30.91
C ILE A 129 -6.77 31.10 29.52
N SER A 130 -5.46 31.29 29.35
CA SER A 130 -4.89 31.73 28.08
C SER A 130 -5.00 30.63 27.03
N VAL A 131 -5.64 30.93 25.89
CA VAL A 131 -5.80 30.02 24.74
C VAL A 131 -4.46 29.50 24.19
N TRP A 132 -3.36 30.21 24.46
CA TRP A 132 -2.01 29.85 24.04
C TRP A 132 -1.54 28.44 24.45
N ARG A 133 -2.02 27.89 25.57
CA ARG A 133 -1.65 26.52 26.00
C ARG A 133 -2.18 25.47 25.04
N SER A 134 -3.47 25.57 24.68
CA SER A 134 -4.08 24.71 23.67
C SER A 134 -3.47 24.92 22.28
N TYR A 135 -3.09 26.16 21.94
CA TYR A 135 -2.40 26.45 20.68
C TYR A 135 -1.01 25.81 20.60
N PHE A 136 -0.24 25.86 21.69
CA PHE A 136 1.07 25.19 21.77
C PHE A 136 0.94 23.68 21.58
N VAL A 137 -0.01 23.05 22.27
CA VAL A 137 -0.27 21.61 22.15
C VAL A 137 -0.74 21.25 20.73
N ALA A 138 -1.58 22.09 20.11
CA ALA A 138 -1.99 21.90 18.72
C ALA A 138 -0.81 22.02 17.74
N ASN A 139 0.13 22.95 17.99
CA ASN A 139 1.33 23.10 17.18
C ASN A 139 2.24 21.87 17.27
N GLU A 140 2.56 21.40 18.47
CA GLU A 140 3.35 20.18 18.70
C GLU A 140 2.68 18.94 18.09
N PHE A 141 1.36 18.85 18.22
CA PHE A 141 0.62 17.76 17.62
C PHE A 141 0.68 17.78 16.09
N ASN A 142 0.64 18.96 15.47
CA ASN A 142 0.83 19.14 14.04
C ASN A 142 2.25 18.71 13.57
N GLU A 143 3.27 18.97 14.39
CA GLU A 143 4.62 18.48 14.13
C GLU A 143 4.71 16.95 14.22
N ILE A 144 4.06 16.33 15.22
CA ILE A 144 4.02 14.87 15.39
C ILE A 144 3.24 14.18 14.27
N GLN A 145 2.19 14.79 13.71
CA GLN A 145 1.48 14.26 12.55
C GLN A 145 2.38 14.12 11.31
N SER A 146 3.41 14.97 11.20
CA SER A 146 4.36 14.96 10.10
C SER A 146 5.48 13.94 10.30
N TYR A 147 5.59 13.34 11.49
CA TYR A 147 6.60 12.33 11.81
C TYR A 147 6.25 10.98 11.15
N ARG A 148 6.96 10.65 10.07
CA ARG A 148 6.75 9.39 9.34
C ARG A 148 7.38 8.23 10.11
N LYS A 149 6.63 7.12 10.24
CA LYS A 149 7.13 5.86 10.84
C LYS A 149 8.15 5.12 9.96
N ILE A 150 8.23 5.45 8.67
CA ILE A 150 9.15 4.85 7.70
C ILE A 150 10.32 5.80 7.43
N SER A 151 11.55 5.28 7.46
CA SER A 151 12.73 6.06 7.12
C SER A 151 12.83 6.25 5.61
N VAL A 152 12.80 7.51 5.16
CA VAL A 152 12.91 7.89 3.74
C VAL A 152 14.19 7.33 3.12
N THR A 153 15.28 7.31 3.87
CA THR A 153 16.57 6.73 3.44
C THR A 153 16.43 5.26 3.06
N PHE A 154 15.76 4.46 3.89
CA PHE A 154 15.55 3.04 3.61
C PHE A 154 14.66 2.84 2.39
N GLN A 155 13.61 3.67 2.25
CA GLN A 155 12.75 3.66 1.09
C GLN A 155 13.51 3.98 -0.21
N LEU A 156 14.36 5.01 -0.20
CA LEU A 156 15.17 5.39 -1.36
C LEU A 156 16.20 4.32 -1.71
N VAL A 157 16.91 3.76 -0.73
CA VAL A 157 17.85 2.65 -0.95
C VAL A 157 17.13 1.43 -1.51
N PHE A 158 15.93 1.12 -1.01
CA PHE A 158 15.12 0.02 -1.51
C PHE A 158 14.66 0.25 -2.95
N VAL A 159 14.18 1.45 -3.30
CA VAL A 159 13.81 1.80 -4.67
C VAL A 159 15.02 1.76 -5.61
N LEU A 160 16.18 2.26 -5.17
CA LEU A 160 17.43 2.19 -5.94
C LEU A 160 17.89 0.74 -6.14
N PHE A 161 17.76 -0.12 -5.12
CA PHE A 161 18.01 -1.54 -5.22
C PHE A 161 17.07 -2.18 -6.26
N LEU A 162 15.77 -1.86 -6.23
CA LEU A 162 14.81 -2.32 -7.21
C LEU A 162 15.10 -1.81 -8.64
N LEU A 163 15.69 -0.62 -8.80
CA LEU A 163 16.04 -0.10 -10.12
C LEU A 163 17.32 -0.72 -10.68
N ASN A 164 18.37 -0.75 -9.87
CA ASN A 164 19.73 -1.05 -10.31
C ASN A 164 20.04 -2.57 -10.26
N VAL A 165 19.78 -3.22 -9.13
CA VAL A 165 20.09 -4.66 -8.94
C VAL A 165 19.15 -5.53 -9.77
N ILE A 166 17.89 -5.14 -9.81
CA ILE A 166 16.83 -5.79 -10.58
C ILE A 166 16.85 -5.41 -12.08
N LYS A 167 17.61 -4.37 -12.46
CA LYS A 167 17.73 -3.83 -13.83
C LYS A 167 16.40 -3.35 -14.41
N LEU A 168 15.51 -2.82 -13.57
CA LEU A 168 14.26 -2.16 -14.01
C LEU A 168 14.54 -0.89 -14.83
N GLU A 169 15.73 -0.31 -14.69
CA GLU A 169 16.22 0.83 -15.50
C GLU A 169 16.07 0.60 -17.02
N ARG A 170 16.23 -0.64 -17.49
CA ARG A 170 16.15 -0.99 -18.92
C ARG A 170 14.73 -0.89 -19.46
N TYR A 171 13.73 -0.97 -18.58
CA TYR A 171 12.33 -0.87 -18.94
C TYR A 171 11.84 0.59 -18.85
N THR A 172 12.30 1.36 -17.86
CA THR A 172 11.95 2.79 -17.72
C THR A 172 12.57 3.64 -18.82
N LEU A 173 13.83 3.40 -19.21
CA LEU A 173 14.50 4.16 -20.28
C LEU A 173 13.91 3.88 -21.67
N LYS A 174 13.43 2.65 -21.92
CA LYS A 174 12.72 2.33 -23.17
C LYS A 174 11.41 3.10 -23.30
N VAL A 175 10.67 3.28 -22.20
CA VAL A 175 9.42 4.09 -22.19
C VAL A 175 9.70 5.54 -22.59
N GLN A 176 10.74 6.18 -22.05
CA GLN A 176 11.05 7.57 -22.40
C GLN A 176 11.56 7.74 -23.83
N VAL A 177 12.43 6.85 -24.33
CA VAL A 177 12.99 6.99 -25.70
C VAL A 177 11.93 6.72 -26.77
N GLN A 178 11.00 5.80 -26.53
CA GLN A 178 9.98 5.43 -27.52
C GLN A 178 8.88 6.51 -27.62
N VAL A 179 8.50 7.14 -26.50
CA VAL A 179 7.60 8.29 -26.48
C VAL A 179 8.28 9.53 -27.07
N LEU A 180 9.56 9.78 -26.75
CA LEU A 180 10.31 10.91 -27.31
C LEU A 180 10.52 10.77 -28.83
N MET A 181 10.83 9.56 -29.33
CA MET A 181 10.98 9.30 -30.78
C MET A 181 9.65 9.43 -31.53
N LEU A 182 8.52 9.03 -30.93
CA LEU A 182 7.18 9.26 -31.50
C LEU A 182 6.80 10.75 -31.50
N CYS A 183 7.12 11.49 -30.43
CA CYS A 183 6.89 12.93 -30.35
C CYS A 183 7.77 13.73 -31.33
N LEU A 184 9.03 13.32 -31.54
CA LEU A 184 9.93 13.95 -32.52
C LEU A 184 9.58 13.60 -33.96
N ALA A 185 9.06 12.40 -34.22
CA ALA A 185 8.68 11.96 -35.56
C ALA A 185 7.39 12.61 -36.08
N ASN A 186 6.43 12.94 -35.20
CA ASN A 186 5.11 13.43 -35.61
C ASN A 186 4.86 14.92 -35.35
N GLY A 187 5.74 15.63 -34.64
CA GLY A 187 5.68 17.10 -34.55
C GLY A 187 4.39 17.70 -33.97
N THR A 188 3.51 16.89 -33.37
CA THR A 188 2.22 17.33 -32.82
C THR A 188 2.03 16.80 -31.39
N LEU A 189 1.67 17.72 -30.50
CA LEU A 189 1.23 17.47 -29.12
C LEU A 189 -0.23 16.99 -29.11
N ASP A 190 -0.51 15.84 -29.72
CA ASP A 190 -1.83 15.20 -29.60
C ASP A 190 -1.73 13.92 -28.79
N ILE A 191 -2.25 13.97 -27.56
CA ILE A 191 -2.24 12.88 -26.56
C ILE A 191 -3.29 11.80 -26.88
N THR A 192 -4.03 11.88 -28.00
CA THR A 192 -5.28 11.12 -28.19
C THR A 192 -5.34 10.16 -29.38
N SER A 193 -4.34 10.03 -30.26
CA SER A 193 -4.57 9.31 -31.53
C SER A 193 -3.53 8.27 -32.00
N ALA A 194 -2.59 7.84 -31.16
CA ALA A 194 -1.70 6.72 -31.51
C ALA A 194 -1.50 5.74 -30.36
N CYS A 195 -2.56 4.97 -30.04
CA CYS A 195 -2.43 3.84 -29.11
C CYS A 195 -2.75 2.52 -29.84
N PRO A 196 -1.75 1.79 -30.35
CA PRO A 196 -1.88 0.36 -30.46
C PRO A 196 -1.76 -0.20 -29.05
N THR A 197 -2.93 -0.33 -28.40
CA THR A 197 -3.11 -1.24 -27.26
C THR A 197 -2.57 -2.60 -27.72
N THR A 198 -1.59 -3.18 -27.06
CA THR A 198 -1.82 -4.07 -25.93
C THR A 198 -0.45 -4.62 -25.50
N GLU A 199 -0.32 -5.03 -24.24
CA GLU A 199 0.83 -5.78 -23.67
C GLU A 199 1.97 -4.97 -23.01
N TYR A 200 2.37 -3.80 -23.50
CA TYR A 200 3.52 -3.07 -22.92
C TYR A 200 3.18 -2.22 -21.67
N ASP A 201 1.96 -1.70 -21.60
CA ASP A 201 1.52 -0.75 -20.56
C ASP A 201 1.25 -1.42 -19.19
N ARG A 202 1.11 -2.75 -19.15
CA ARG A 202 0.69 -3.48 -17.93
C ARG A 202 1.82 -3.69 -16.93
N ASN A 203 3.05 -3.94 -17.40
CA ASN A 203 4.18 -4.25 -16.53
C ASN A 203 4.82 -2.99 -15.91
N PHE A 204 4.74 -1.85 -16.60
CA PHE A 204 5.23 -0.56 -16.10
C PHE A 204 4.32 0.00 -14.99
N ARG A 205 3.00 -0.11 -15.17
CA ARG A 205 2.02 0.25 -14.13
C ARG A 205 2.13 -0.65 -12.89
N VAL A 206 2.39 -1.94 -13.08
CA VAL A 206 2.63 -2.89 -11.97
C VAL A 206 3.93 -2.55 -11.22
N GLY A 207 5.01 -2.15 -11.89
CA GLY A 207 6.28 -1.77 -11.25
C GLY A 207 6.22 -0.47 -10.43
N ILE A 208 5.53 0.56 -10.92
CA ILE A 208 5.32 1.82 -10.17
C ILE A 208 4.34 1.59 -9.01
N ALA A 209 3.27 0.82 -9.24
CA ALA A 209 2.38 0.37 -8.17
C ALA A 209 3.16 -0.42 -7.10
N PHE A 210 4.10 -1.27 -7.49
CA PHE A 210 4.91 -2.09 -6.59
C PHE A 210 5.75 -1.24 -5.62
N ALA A 211 6.36 -0.15 -6.11
CA ALA A 211 7.20 0.74 -5.31
C ALA A 211 6.39 1.69 -4.41
N ILE A 212 5.22 2.16 -4.86
CA ILE A 212 4.33 3.01 -4.06
C ILE A 212 3.66 2.18 -2.93
N PHE A 213 3.43 0.89 -3.17
CA PHE A 213 2.67 0.01 -2.29
C PHE A 213 3.49 -0.74 -1.24
N LEU A 214 4.80 -0.92 -1.46
CA LEU A 214 5.73 -1.34 -0.41
C LEU A 214 6.11 -0.21 0.54
N ALA A 215 5.81 1.03 0.18
CA ALA A 215 6.04 2.21 1.01
C ALA A 215 4.86 2.55 1.95
N VAL A 216 3.76 1.77 1.91
CA VAL A 216 2.55 1.91 2.75
C VAL A 216 2.20 0.59 3.45
#